data_AF-A0A0P1AWZ1-F1
#
_entry.id   AF-A0A0P1AWZ1-F1
#
_cell.length_a   1.000
_cell.length_b   1.000
_cell.length_c   1.000
_cell.angle_alpha   90.00
_cell.angle_beta   90.00
_cell.angle_gamma   90.00
#
_symmetry.space_group_name_H-M   'P 1'
#
loop_
_entity.id
_entity.type
_entity.pdbx_description
1 polymer ?
#
loop_
_entity_poly.entity_id
_entity_poly.type
_entity_poly.pdbx_seq_one_letter_code
_entity_poly.pdbx_strand_id
1 'polypeptide(L)'
;MMKKHLRYDDTLDSFAIHGCVGVMGGLMTGLFATSEVNPNIKSGAFYGNGELFLHQLVSQIVAAAYSFVVTIILLFLLKITVGLRVDGDKEVNGIDISYHGGLAYDYSAHENMSKAETRDSEFSR
;
A
#
# COMPACT_ATOMS: atom_id res chain seq x y z
N MET A 1 -1.83 -12.02 -9.98
CA MET A 1 -1.14 -12.67 -11.12
C MET A 1 0.13 -11.92 -11.55
N MET A 2 0.09 -10.59 -11.76
CA MET A 2 1.25 -9.81 -12.25
C MET A 2 2.50 -9.82 -11.35
N LYS A 3 2.35 -9.73 -10.02
CA LYS A 3 3.47 -9.78 -9.05
C LYS A 3 4.34 -11.04 -9.16
N LYS A 4 3.72 -12.21 -9.34
CA LYS A 4 4.41 -13.50 -9.42
C LYS A 4 5.28 -13.62 -10.69
N HIS A 5 4.90 -12.91 -11.76
CA HIS A 5 5.64 -12.89 -13.02
C HIS A 5 6.76 -11.85 -13.04
N LEU A 6 6.54 -10.67 -12.44
CA LEU A 6 7.53 -9.59 -12.41
C LEU A 6 8.48 -9.63 -11.20
N ARG A 7 8.26 -10.55 -10.25
CA ARG A 7 9.06 -10.71 -9.03
C ARG A 7 9.25 -9.39 -8.26
N TYR A 8 8.24 -8.53 -8.29
CA TYR A 8 8.20 -7.29 -7.50
C TYR A 8 7.43 -7.54 -6.20
N ASP A 9 8.08 -7.22 -5.08
CA ASP A 9 7.54 -7.38 -3.74
C ASP A 9 6.99 -6.05 -3.25
N ASP A 10 5.69 -5.87 -3.43
CA ASP A 10 4.90 -4.77 -2.85
C ASP A 10 4.10 -5.36 -1.69
N THR A 11 4.61 -5.21 -0.48
CA THR A 11 4.19 -5.97 0.70
C THR A 11 2.68 -5.85 0.99
N LEU A 12 2.06 -4.71 0.63
CA LEU A 12 0.65 -4.41 0.90
C LEU A 12 -0.21 -4.27 -0.37
N ASP A 13 0.29 -4.68 -1.55
CA ASP A 13 -0.42 -4.46 -2.83
C ASP A 13 -0.78 -2.98 -3.10
N SER A 14 0.00 -2.06 -2.52
CA SER A 14 -0.30 -0.63 -2.54
C SER A 14 -0.34 -0.05 -3.96
N PHE A 15 0.54 -0.50 -4.85
CA PHE A 15 0.52 -0.05 -6.25
C PHE A 15 -0.75 -0.51 -6.98
N ALA A 16 -1.17 -1.76 -6.74
CA ALA A 16 -2.34 -2.31 -7.41
C ALA A 16 -3.63 -1.63 -6.95
N ILE A 17 -3.80 -1.43 -5.64
CA ILE A 17 -5.05 -0.91 -5.09
C ILE A 17 -5.13 0.62 -5.07
N HIS A 18 -4.00 1.33 -4.95
CA HIS A 18 -4.00 2.80 -4.95
C HIS A 18 -3.58 3.37 -6.29
N GLY A 19 -2.51 2.84 -6.89
CA GLY A 19 -2.00 3.31 -8.18
C GLY A 19 -2.98 3.03 -9.31
N CYS A 20 -3.31 1.77 -9.55
CA CYS A 20 -4.19 1.41 -10.68
C CYS A 20 -5.63 1.92 -10.49
N VAL A 21 -6.20 1.78 -9.28
CA VAL A 21 -7.57 2.25 -9.00
C VAL A 21 -7.63 3.78 -9.03
N GLY A 22 -6.59 4.48 -8.56
CA GLY A 22 -6.50 5.94 -8.63
C GLY A 22 -6.48 6.46 -10.07
N VAL A 23 -5.68 5.84 -10.93
CA VAL A 23 -5.64 6.19 -12.37
C VAL A 23 -7.01 5.95 -13.01
N MET A 24 -7.61 4.78 -12.77
CA MET A 24 -8.93 4.45 -13.30
C MET A 24 -9.99 5.45 -12.83
N GLY A 25 -10.01 5.79 -11.54
CA GLY A 25 -10.92 6.77 -10.98
C GLY A 25 -10.75 8.15 -11.62
N GLY A 26 -9.51 8.63 -11.78
CA GLY A 26 -9.22 9.90 -12.43
C GLY A 26 -9.70 9.96 -13.89
N LEU A 27 -9.51 8.89 -14.65
CA LEU A 27 -10.01 8.77 -16.02
C LEU A 27 -11.54 8.76 -16.07
N MET A 28 -12.19 8.02 -15.15
CA MET A 28 -13.65 8.01 -15.04
C MET A 28 -14.20 9.39 -14.68
N THR A 29 -13.51 10.17 -13.84
CA THR A 29 -13.89 11.58 -13.60
C THR A 29 -13.88 12.39 -14.88
N GLY A 30 -12.87 12.23 -15.73
CA GLY A 30 -12.79 12.91 -17.02
C GLY A 30 -13.94 12.59 -17.97
N LEU A 31 -14.53 11.40 -17.84
CA LEU A 31 -15.67 10.95 -18.64
C LEU A 31 -17.02 11.40 -18.04
N PHE A 32 -17.20 11.19 -16.73
CA PHE A 32 -18.51 11.25 -16.06
C PHE A 32 -18.76 12.50 -15.22
N ALA A 33 -17.79 13.38 -15.02
CA ALA A 33 -18.04 14.60 -14.24
C ALA A 33 -19.13 15.46 -14.92
N THR A 34 -20.00 16.10 -14.14
CA THR A 34 -21.09 16.93 -14.67
C THR A 34 -21.21 18.24 -13.89
N SER A 35 -21.52 19.31 -14.61
CA SER A 35 -21.75 20.65 -14.05
C SER A 35 -23.02 20.70 -13.18
N GLU A 36 -23.92 19.73 -13.33
CA GLU A 36 -25.11 19.59 -12.48
C GLU A 36 -24.74 19.22 -11.02
N VAL A 37 -23.68 18.44 -10.84
CA VAL A 37 -23.18 18.03 -9.52
C VAL A 37 -22.21 19.06 -8.97
N ASN A 38 -21.39 19.67 -9.84
CA ASN A 38 -20.48 20.73 -9.46
C ASN A 38 -20.52 21.87 -10.50
N PRO A 39 -21.20 23.00 -10.22
CA PRO A 39 -21.35 24.09 -11.18
C PRO A 39 -20.05 24.83 -11.50
N ASN A 40 -18.96 24.58 -10.77
CA ASN A 40 -17.66 25.22 -10.99
C ASN A 40 -16.79 24.51 -12.03
N ILE A 41 -17.24 23.38 -12.58
CA ILE A 41 -16.50 22.64 -13.61
C ILE A 41 -17.22 22.72 -14.95
N LYS A 42 -16.48 22.49 -16.03
CA LYS A 42 -17.09 22.05 -17.29
C LYS A 42 -17.32 20.54 -17.18
N SER A 43 -18.44 20.05 -17.70
CA SER A 43 -18.77 18.62 -17.69
C SER A 43 -17.72 17.78 -18.44
N GLY A 44 -17.74 16.47 -18.26
CA GLY A 44 -16.81 15.51 -18.84
C GLY A 44 -17.16 15.12 -20.27
N ALA A 45 -16.38 14.18 -20.82
CA ALA A 45 -16.45 13.81 -22.23
C ALA A 45 -17.82 13.31 -22.68
N PHE A 46 -18.53 12.54 -21.84
CA PHE A 46 -19.87 12.03 -22.16
C PHE A 46 -20.96 13.10 -22.13
N TYR A 47 -20.65 14.29 -21.64
CA TYR A 47 -21.55 15.44 -21.57
C TYR A 47 -21.12 16.57 -22.50
N GLY A 48 -20.31 16.26 -23.52
CA GLY A 48 -19.97 17.20 -24.60
C GLY A 48 -18.65 17.96 -24.44
N ASN A 49 -17.85 17.67 -23.40
CA ASN A 49 -16.54 18.31 -23.22
C ASN A 49 -15.41 17.30 -22.98
N GLY A 50 -14.71 16.95 -24.05
CA GLY A 50 -13.57 16.03 -24.03
C GLY A 50 -12.29 16.60 -23.42
N GLU A 51 -12.19 17.93 -23.25
CA GLU A 51 -10.97 18.55 -22.67
C GLU A 51 -10.71 18.08 -21.25
N LEU A 52 -11.77 17.86 -20.46
CA LEU A 52 -11.61 17.39 -19.08
C LEU A 52 -10.96 16.01 -19.02
N PHE A 53 -11.27 15.11 -19.95
CA PHE A 53 -10.63 13.81 -20.02
C PHE A 53 -9.13 13.93 -20.33
N LEU A 54 -8.75 14.81 -21.26
CA LEU A 54 -7.35 15.07 -21.58
C LEU A 54 -6.61 15.67 -20.37
N HIS A 55 -7.22 16.61 -19.66
CA HIS A 55 -6.64 17.18 -18.43
C HIS A 55 -6.41 16.09 -17.37
N GLN A 56 -7.38 15.19 -17.18
CA GLN A 56 -7.21 14.08 -16.23
C GLN A 56 -6.12 13.11 -16.67
N LEU A 57 -6.03 12.78 -17.96
CA LEU A 57 -4.98 11.90 -18.49
C LEU A 57 -3.58 12.50 -18.26
N VAL A 58 -3.39 13.78 -18.62
CA VAL A 58 -2.12 14.48 -18.43
C VAL A 58 -1.79 14.58 -16.94
N SER A 59 -2.76 14.90 -16.10
CA SER A 59 -2.60 14.97 -14.64
C SER A 59 -2.10 13.64 -14.06
N GLN A 60 -2.72 12.51 -14.44
CA GLN A 60 -2.29 11.18 -13.98
C GLN A 60 -0.86 10.85 -14.43
N ILE A 61 -0.50 11.14 -15.68
CA ILE A 61 0.85 10.87 -16.21
C ILE A 61 1.89 11.71 -15.46
N VAL A 62 1.63 13.00 -15.27
CA VAL A 62 2.54 13.92 -14.58
C VAL A 62 2.72 13.50 -13.12
N ALA A 63 1.62 13.18 -12.41
CA ALA A 63 1.67 12.71 -11.03
C ALA A 63 2.43 11.38 -10.91
N ALA A 64 2.20 10.43 -11.81
CA ALA A 64 2.91 9.15 -11.82
C ALA A 64 4.40 9.33 -12.10
N ALA A 65 4.76 10.14 -13.11
CA ALA A 65 6.16 10.42 -13.44
C ALA A 65 6.87 11.14 -12.29
N TYR A 66 6.26 12.18 -11.72
CA TYR A 66 6.83 12.93 -10.60
C TYR A 66 7.03 12.04 -9.38
N SER A 67 5.99 11.32 -8.94
CA SER A 67 6.07 10.43 -7.79
C SER A 67 7.12 9.34 -7.97
N PHE A 68 7.18 8.71 -9.15
CA PHE A 68 8.18 7.68 -9.45
C PHE A 68 9.61 8.23 -9.41
N VAL A 69 9.88 9.32 -10.15
CA VAL A 69 11.23 9.90 -10.26
C VAL A 69 11.72 10.42 -8.92
N VAL A 70 10.91 11.21 -8.23
CA VAL A 70 11.30 11.81 -6.94
C VAL A 70 11.48 10.72 -5.89
N THR A 71 10.60 9.72 -5.85
CA THR A 71 10.74 8.59 -4.91
C THR A 71 12.03 7.83 -5.17
N ILE A 72 12.37 7.51 -6.42
CA ILE A 72 13.62 6.81 -6.74
C ILE A 72 14.84 7.62 -6.29
N ILE A 73 14.86 8.94 -6.54
CA ILE A 73 15.94 9.82 -6.11
C ILE A 73 16.10 9.76 -4.59
N LEU A 74 15.00 9.89 -3.84
CA LEU A 74 15.01 9.84 -2.39
C LEU A 74 15.46 8.47 -1.87
N LEU A 75 14.95 7.37 -2.43
CA LEU A 75 15.34 6.02 -2.04
C LEU A 75 16.84 5.77 -2.30
N PHE A 76 17.38 6.29 -3.40
CA PHE A 76 18.79 6.17 -3.70
C PHE A 76 19.66 6.99 -2.74
N LEU A 77 19.24 8.23 -2.43
CA LEU A 77 19.87 9.08 -1.41
C LEU A 77 19.89 8.40 -0.03
N LEU A 78 18.77 7.84 0.40
CA LEU A 78 18.67 7.12 1.67
C LEU A 78 19.55 5.85 1.65
N LYS A 79 19.58 5.14 0.53
CA LYS A 79 20.41 3.94 0.36
C LYS A 79 21.91 4.21 0.55
N ILE A 80 22.42 5.35 0.07
CA ILE A 80 23.84 5.71 0.19
C ILE A 80 24.20 6.39 1.52
N THR A 81 23.22 6.96 2.22
CA THR A 81 23.46 7.72 3.45
C THR A 81 23.27 6.88 4.71
N VAL A 82 22.07 6.32 4.90
CA VAL A 82 21.67 5.63 6.14
C VAL A 82 21.38 4.15 5.92
N GLY A 83 21.15 3.73 4.67
CA GLY A 83 20.66 2.40 4.34
C GLY A 83 19.14 2.31 4.42
N LEU A 84 18.53 1.61 3.45
CA LEU A 84 17.08 1.55 3.30
C LEU A 84 16.46 0.28 3.90
N ARG A 85 17.23 -0.81 3.96
CA ARG A 85 16.77 -2.13 4.41
C ARG A 85 17.52 -2.51 5.68
N VAL A 86 16.81 -3.19 6.57
CA VAL A 86 17.36 -3.78 7.78
C VAL A 86 18.36 -4.90 7.41
N ASP A 87 19.35 -5.15 8.27
CA ASP A 87 20.30 -6.26 8.11
C ASP A 87 19.57 -7.61 8.02
N GLY A 88 20.07 -8.55 7.22
CA GLY A 88 19.42 -9.84 7.00
C GLY A 88 19.15 -10.63 8.28
N ASP A 89 20.09 -10.62 9.23
CA ASP A 89 19.91 -11.30 10.52
C ASP A 89 18.80 -10.67 11.35
N LYS A 90 18.67 -9.34 11.34
CA LYS A 90 17.61 -8.60 12.04
C LYS A 90 16.25 -8.78 11.35
N GLU A 91 16.24 -8.91 10.03
CA GLU A 91 15.04 -9.21 9.26
C GLU A 91 14.50 -10.62 9.60
N VAL A 92 15.39 -11.62 9.71
CA VAL A 92 15.03 -13.00 10.07
C VAL A 92 14.61 -13.14 11.53
N ASN A 93 15.32 -12.48 12.45
CA ASN A 93 15.01 -12.53 13.89
C ASN A 93 13.74 -11.74 14.26
N GLY A 94 13.19 -10.95 13.33
CA GLY A 94 12.04 -10.10 13.56
C GLY A 94 12.43 -8.68 13.94
N ILE A 95 11.80 -7.73 13.27
CA ILE A 95 12.04 -6.29 13.42
C ILE A 95 11.58 -5.79 14.81
N ASP A 96 10.54 -6.41 15.37
CA ASP A 96 10.01 -6.08 16.70
C ASP A 96 11.05 -6.38 17.79
N ILE A 97 11.68 -7.56 17.75
CA ILE A 97 12.73 -7.91 18.70
C ILE A 97 13.97 -7.02 18.47
N SER A 98 14.35 -6.85 17.21
CA SER A 98 15.61 -6.18 16.84
C SER A 98 15.62 -4.67 17.09
N TYR A 99 14.47 -4.00 16.97
CA TYR A 99 14.36 -2.53 17.10
C TYR A 99 13.44 -2.07 18.24
N HIS A 100 12.50 -2.89 18.68
CA HIS A 100 11.50 -2.51 19.68
C HIS A 100 11.64 -3.29 21.01
N GLY A 101 12.60 -4.22 21.10
CA GLY A 101 13.01 -4.86 22.36
C GLY A 101 12.03 -5.88 22.90
N GLY A 102 11.07 -6.35 22.10
CA GLY A 102 10.05 -7.31 22.53
C GLY A 102 9.24 -7.88 21.38
N LEU A 103 8.38 -8.86 21.69
CA LEU A 103 7.42 -9.40 20.74
C LEU A 103 6.17 -8.52 20.72
N ALA A 104 5.56 -8.33 19.54
CA ALA A 104 4.26 -7.65 19.43
C ALA A 104 3.14 -8.36 20.18
N TYR A 105 3.25 -9.69 20.35
CA TYR A 105 2.30 -10.52 21.06
C TYR A 105 3.02 -11.43 22.06
N ASP A 106 2.53 -11.46 23.30
CA ASP A 106 2.97 -12.40 24.32
C ASP A 106 2.10 -13.66 24.27
N TYR A 107 2.64 -14.73 23.69
CA TYR A 107 1.94 -16.02 23.58
C TYR A 107 1.96 -16.83 24.88
N SER A 108 2.69 -16.40 25.92
CA SER A 108 2.78 -17.13 27.18
C SER A 108 1.41 -17.25 27.88
N ALA A 109 0.54 -16.25 27.74
CA ALA A 109 -0.82 -16.28 28.28
C ALA A 109 -1.68 -17.38 27.64
N HIS A 110 -1.55 -17.60 26.33
CA HIS A 110 -2.33 -18.59 25.58
C HIS A 110 -1.82 -20.02 25.83
N GLU A 111 -0.51 -20.19 25.98
CA GLU A 111 0.11 -21.47 26.32
C GLU A 111 -0.23 -21.91 27.76
N ASN A 112 -0.25 -20.97 28.71
CA ASN A 112 -0.62 -21.22 30.09
C ASN A 112 -2.12 -21.60 30.24
N MET A 113 -3.00 -20.99 29.43
CA MET A 113 -4.43 -21.32 29.40
C MET A 113 -4.68 -22.71 28.82
N SER A 114 -4.02 -23.06 27.71
CA SER A 114 -4.12 -24.39 27.09
C SER A 114 -3.60 -25.50 28.02
N LYS A 115 -2.49 -25.26 28.73
CA LYS A 115 -1.98 -26.18 29.77
C LYS A 115 -2.94 -26.33 30.95
N ALA A 116 -3.65 -25.27 31.34
CA ALA A 116 -4.65 -25.32 32.40
C ALA A 116 -5.90 -26.12 31.96
N GLU A 117 -6.42 -25.87 30.76
CA GLU A 117 -7.55 -26.62 30.19
C GLU A 117 -7.24 -28.12 30.02
N THR A 118 -6.03 -28.44 29.55
CA THR A 118 -5.60 -29.83 29.37
C THR A 118 -5.52 -30.54 30.72
N ARG A 119 -4.94 -29.89 31.75
CA ARG A 119 -4.89 -30.41 33.12
C ARG A 119 -6.27 -30.63 33.74
N ASP A 120 -7.19 -29.69 33.55
CA ASP A 120 -8.55 -29.82 34.08
C ASP A 120 -9.32 -30.95 33.37
N SER A 121 -9.09 -31.16 32.08
CA SER A 121 -9.69 -32.27 31.32
C SER A 121 -9.14 -33.65 31.71
N GLU A 122 -7.86 -33.74 32.09
CA GLU A 122 -7.25 -34.96 32.63
C GLU A 122 -7.73 -35.26 34.05
N PHE A 123 -8.00 -34.22 34.86
CA PHE A 123 -8.49 -34.38 36.23
C PHE A 123 -10.00 -34.73 36.30
N SER A 124 -10.76 -34.41 35.26
CA SER A 124 -12.20 -34.72 35.16
C SER A 124 -12.53 -36.10 34.55
N ARG A 125 -11.54 -36.94 34.24
CA ARG A 125 -11.71 -38.34 33.82
C ARG A 125 -11.36 -39.30 34.94
#